data_AF-A0A7S1IZW5-F1
#
_entry.id   AF-A0A7S1IZW5-F1
#
_cell.length_a   1.000
_cell.length_b   1.000
_cell.length_c   1.000
_cell.angle_alpha   90.00
_cell.angle_beta   90.00
_cell.angle_gamma   90.00
#
_symmetry.space_group_name_H-M   'P 1'
#
loop_
_entity.id
_entity.type
_entity.pdbx_description
1 polymer ?
#
loop_
_entity_poly.entity_id
_entity_poly.type
_entity_poly.pdbx_seq_one_letter_code
_entity_poly.pdbx_strand_id
1 'polypeptide(L)'
;YMLRHLIGSAAFVALALTAVMVPLTYGLTLVTRSMCERIQVRRDERGGFMAEVLRGMRAVKIFAWEQWVDEQVRDVRRTELRQQTHRQCLNAVNTFQAMLSSLLVLTCCFSYFTLGLGGTLTSSIAFTSIAWIDIMALSLRNLPTHFASLINFRISLVRIDALLRAADGAGPTAPSAAPPQTRGAPPLMELRAACFAWDVGVGDV
;
A
#
# COMPACT_ATOMS: atom_id res chain seq x y z
N TYR A 1 -2.49 7.83 30.58
CA TYR A 1 -2.23 8.14 32.00
C TYR A 1 -2.00 9.63 32.22
N MET A 2 -1.05 10.26 31.52
CA MET A 2 -0.75 11.70 31.66
C MET A 2 -1.96 12.63 31.39
N LEU A 3 -2.70 12.41 30.31
CA LEU A 3 -3.90 13.21 29.98
C LEU A 3 -4.99 13.14 31.06
N ARG A 4 -5.13 11.97 31.71
CA ARG A 4 -6.10 11.77 32.81
C ARG A 4 -5.70 12.53 34.07
N HIS A 5 -4.39 12.64 34.35
CA HIS A 5 -3.91 13.46 35.46
C HIS A 5 -4.12 14.95 35.23
N LEU A 6 -4.09 15.39 33.96
CA LEU A 6 -4.21 16.80 33.60
C LEU A 6 -5.68 17.29 33.47
N ILE A 7 -6.54 16.47 32.85
CA ILE A 7 -7.91 16.87 32.44
C ILE A 7 -8.98 15.94 33.03
N GLY A 8 -8.59 14.99 33.89
CA GLY A 8 -9.52 14.06 34.53
C GLY A 8 -10.25 13.15 33.54
N SER A 9 -11.58 13.06 33.69
CA SER A 9 -12.44 12.20 32.87
C SER A 9 -12.63 12.70 31.43
N ALA A 10 -12.30 13.97 31.13
CA ALA A 10 -12.37 14.52 29.77
C ALA A 10 -11.43 13.80 28.78
N ALA A 11 -10.35 13.20 29.28
CA ALA A 11 -9.44 12.38 28.48
C ALA A 11 -10.15 11.21 27.79
N PHE A 12 -11.16 10.60 28.44
CA PHE A 12 -11.93 9.51 27.85
C PHE A 12 -12.89 10.00 26.77
N VAL A 13 -13.42 11.22 26.90
CA VAL A 13 -14.26 11.85 25.87
C VAL A 13 -13.43 12.06 24.60
N ALA A 14 -12.23 12.63 24.72
CA ALA A 14 -11.33 12.81 23.58
C ALA A 14 -10.94 11.47 22.94
N LEU A 15 -10.65 10.44 23.75
CA LEU A 15 -10.34 9.10 23.25
C LEU A 15 -11.52 8.47 22.50
N ALA A 16 -12.73 8.54 23.06
CA ALA A 16 -13.94 7.98 22.46
C ALA A 16 -14.28 8.67 21.13
N LEU A 17 -14.27 10.01 21.10
CA LEU A 17 -14.48 10.79 19.87
C LEU A 17 -13.43 10.47 18.81
N THR A 18 -12.15 10.40 19.19
CA THR A 18 -11.07 10.04 18.25
C THR A 18 -11.27 8.62 17.71
N ALA A 19 -11.61 7.66 18.58
CA ALA A 19 -11.87 6.28 18.19
C ALA A 19 -13.06 6.15 17.22
N VAL A 20 -14.08 7.00 17.34
CA VAL A 20 -15.22 7.06 16.41
C VAL A 20 -14.87 7.78 15.09
N MET A 21 -14.00 8.79 15.12
CA MET A 21 -13.60 9.52 13.91
C MET A 21 -12.59 8.76 13.04
N VAL A 22 -11.80 7.86 13.63
CA VAL A 22 -10.87 6.99 12.90
C VAL A 22 -11.57 6.12 11.83
N PRO A 23 -12.63 5.33 12.12
CA PRO A 23 -13.29 4.52 11.09
C PRO A 23 -13.95 5.39 10.01
N LEU A 24 -14.44 6.57 10.35
CA LEU A 24 -15.03 7.51 9.39
C LEU A 24 -14.00 8.01 8.37
N THR A 25 -12.81 8.43 8.83
CA THR A 25 -11.70 8.83 7.96
C THR A 25 -11.10 7.65 7.19
N TYR A 26 -11.06 6.47 7.81
CA TYR A 26 -10.61 5.23 7.15
C TYR A 26 -11.52 4.82 6.00
N GLY A 27 -12.85 4.84 6.20
CA GLY A 27 -13.83 4.53 5.15
C GLY A 27 -13.69 5.44 3.93
N LEU A 28 -13.52 6.74 4.14
CA LEU A 28 -13.27 7.69 3.04
C LEU A 28 -11.96 7.40 2.30
N THR A 29 -10.93 7.00 3.05
CA THR A 29 -9.62 6.63 2.50
C THR A 29 -9.70 5.36 1.65
N LEU A 30 -10.53 4.38 2.04
CA LEU A 30 -10.77 3.17 1.25
C LEU A 30 -11.43 3.48 -0.10
N VAL A 31 -12.39 4.41 -0.12
CA VAL A 31 -13.03 4.87 -1.37
C VAL A 31 -12.02 5.58 -2.27
N THR A 32 -11.20 6.47 -1.71
CA THR A 32 -10.12 7.12 -2.46
C THR A 32 -9.12 6.09 -3.00
N ARG A 33 -8.79 5.06 -2.21
CA ARG A 33 -7.86 4.00 -2.60
C ARG A 33 -8.40 3.18 -3.78
N SER A 34 -9.65 2.74 -3.72
CA SER A 34 -10.26 1.99 -4.84
C SER A 34 -10.34 2.83 -6.11
N MET A 35 -10.59 4.14 -5.99
CA MET A 35 -10.49 5.06 -7.13
C MET A 35 -9.05 5.19 -7.66
N CYS A 36 -8.06 5.22 -6.77
CA CYS A 36 -6.65 5.28 -7.16
C CYS A 36 -6.26 4.05 -7.98
N GLU A 37 -6.63 2.85 -7.52
CA GLU A 37 -6.37 1.58 -8.21
C GLU A 37 -6.98 1.60 -9.62
N ARG A 38 -8.24 2.05 -9.77
CA ARG A 38 -8.89 2.20 -11.08
C ARG A 38 -8.17 3.18 -12.01
N ILE A 39 -7.70 4.31 -11.48
CA ILE A 39 -6.95 5.31 -12.26
C ILE A 39 -5.58 4.78 -12.65
N GLN A 40 -4.94 3.96 -11.81
CA GLN A 40 -3.65 3.33 -12.14
C GLN A 40 -3.79 2.38 -13.32
N VAL A 41 -4.82 1.52 -13.35
CA VAL A 41 -5.10 0.64 -14.50
C VAL A 41 -5.24 1.42 -15.80
N ARG A 42 -6.02 2.51 -15.81
CA ARG A 42 -6.17 3.39 -16.99
C ARG A 42 -4.85 4.03 -17.43
N ARG A 43 -3.99 4.34 -16.46
CA ARG A 43 -2.67 4.93 -16.72
C ARG A 43 -1.72 3.92 -17.35
N ASP A 44 -1.80 2.67 -16.92
CA ASP A 44 -1.04 1.55 -17.47
C ASP A 44 -1.51 1.23 -18.90
N GLU A 45 -2.83 1.23 -19.16
CA GLU A 45 -3.40 1.10 -20.52
C GLU A 45 -2.85 2.18 -21.47
N ARG A 46 -2.86 3.45 -21.05
CA ARG A 46 -2.28 4.56 -21.82
C ARG A 46 -0.78 4.39 -22.04
N GLY A 47 -0.06 3.93 -21.00
CA GLY A 47 1.37 3.66 -21.07
C GLY A 47 1.69 2.57 -22.10
N GLY A 48 0.91 1.48 -22.10
CA GLY A 48 1.01 0.40 -23.08
C GLY A 48 0.73 0.87 -24.50
N PHE A 49 -0.34 1.62 -24.72
CA PHE A 49 -0.65 2.20 -26.03
C PHE A 49 0.49 3.08 -26.55
N MET A 50 1.02 3.96 -25.70
CA MET A 50 2.13 4.84 -26.07
C MET A 50 3.41 4.07 -26.41
N ALA A 51 3.69 3.00 -25.68
CA ALA A 51 4.82 2.12 -25.95
C ALA A 51 4.71 1.45 -27.32
N GLU A 52 3.49 1.03 -27.71
CA GLU A 52 3.24 0.41 -29.01
C GLU A 52 3.38 1.40 -30.16
N VAL A 53 2.85 2.62 -30.00
CA VAL A 53 3.04 3.72 -30.95
C VAL A 53 4.54 4.01 -31.18
N LEU A 54 5.33 4.04 -30.10
CA LEU A 54 6.78 4.28 -30.19
C LEU A 54 7.52 3.15 -30.91
N ARG A 55 7.13 1.89 -30.68
CA ARG A 55 7.67 0.74 -31.43
C ARG A 55 7.32 0.83 -32.92
N GLY A 56 6.12 1.29 -33.24
CA GLY A 56 5.61 1.46 -34.60
C GLY A 56 5.89 2.82 -35.26
N MET A 57 6.76 3.67 -34.68
CA MET A 57 6.88 5.09 -35.06
C MET A 57 7.19 5.31 -36.56
N ARG A 58 7.94 4.40 -37.19
CA ARG A 58 8.24 4.48 -38.62
C ARG A 58 6.98 4.39 -39.48
N ALA A 59 6.04 3.51 -39.13
CA ALA A 59 4.76 3.37 -39.84
C ALA A 59 3.90 4.63 -39.67
N VAL A 60 3.83 5.16 -38.44
CA VAL A 60 3.08 6.40 -38.13
C VAL A 60 3.55 7.56 -39.02
N LYS A 61 4.87 7.70 -39.23
CA LYS A 61 5.43 8.74 -40.11
C LYS A 61 5.15 8.51 -41.58
N ILE A 62 5.29 7.28 -42.07
CA ILE A 62 5.07 6.95 -43.50
C ILE A 62 3.61 7.21 -43.90
N PHE A 63 2.66 6.93 -43.00
CA PHE A 63 1.24 7.14 -43.25
C PHE A 63 0.72 8.52 -42.77
N ALA A 64 1.60 9.40 -42.26
CA ALA A 64 1.24 10.69 -41.70
C ALA A 64 0.12 10.63 -40.63
N TRP A 65 0.06 9.55 -39.83
CA TRP A 65 -0.95 9.33 -38.79
C TRP A 65 -0.71 10.12 -37.49
N GLU A 66 0.25 11.04 -37.47
CA GLU A 66 0.66 11.77 -36.26
C GLU A 66 -0.51 12.52 -35.62
N GLN A 67 -1.33 13.21 -36.43
CA GLN A 67 -2.51 13.94 -35.93
C GLN A 67 -3.56 12.99 -35.34
N TRP A 68 -3.84 11.88 -36.02
CA TRP A 68 -4.81 10.89 -35.53
C TRP A 68 -4.35 10.27 -34.21
N VAL A 69 -3.06 9.92 -34.08
CA VAL A 69 -2.50 9.40 -32.83
C VAL A 69 -2.56 10.43 -31.71
N ASP A 70 -2.23 11.71 -31.98
CA ASP A 70 -2.34 12.79 -31.00
C ASP A 70 -3.79 12.97 -30.50
N GLU A 71 -4.77 12.96 -31.41
CA GLU A 71 -6.19 13.02 -31.04
C GLU A 71 -6.61 11.86 -30.14
N GLN A 72 -6.24 10.62 -30.49
CA GLN A 72 -6.54 9.44 -29.65
C GLN A 72 -5.94 9.57 -28.25
N VAL A 73 -4.68 10.03 -28.15
CA VAL A 73 -4.01 10.23 -26.85
C VAL A 73 -4.70 11.32 -26.03
N ARG A 74 -5.10 12.43 -26.66
CA ARG A 74 -5.78 13.54 -25.99
C ARG A 74 -7.13 13.14 -25.45
N ASP A 75 -7.91 12.34 -26.18
CA ASP A 75 -9.20 11.84 -25.71
C ASP A 75 -9.06 10.94 -24.48
N VAL A 76 -8.12 9.99 -24.52
CA VAL A 76 -7.79 9.16 -23.35
C VAL A 76 -7.33 10.04 -22.19
N ARG A 77 -6.47 11.03 -22.44
CA ARG A 77 -5.98 11.94 -21.39
C ARG A 77 -7.09 12.77 -20.77
N ARG A 78 -8.07 13.23 -21.55
CA ARG A 78 -9.21 14.01 -21.04
C ARG A 78 -10.06 13.20 -20.07
N THR A 79 -10.30 11.93 -20.37
CA THR A 79 -11.04 11.04 -19.47
C THR A 79 -10.26 10.76 -18.18
N GLU A 80 -8.94 10.53 -18.28
CA GLU A 80 -8.04 10.34 -17.13
C GLU A 80 -8.04 11.57 -16.22
N LEU A 81 -7.92 12.78 -16.79
CA LEU A 81 -7.93 14.03 -16.04
C LEU A 81 -9.25 14.24 -15.31
N ARG A 82 -10.40 13.94 -15.94
CA ARG A 82 -11.71 14.05 -15.28
C ARG A 82 -11.81 13.14 -14.05
N GLN A 83 -11.33 11.89 -14.17
CA GLN A 83 -11.28 10.96 -13.04
C GLN A 83 -10.28 11.41 -11.96
N GLN A 84 -9.14 11.97 -12.37
CA GLN A 84 -8.15 12.52 -11.46
C GLN A 84 -8.69 13.73 -10.68
N THR A 85 -9.45 14.62 -11.32
CA THR A 85 -10.10 15.75 -10.64
C THR A 85 -11.13 15.27 -9.63
N HIS A 86 -11.93 14.25 -9.99
CA HIS A 86 -12.87 13.64 -9.04
C HIS A 86 -12.15 13.04 -7.81
N ARG A 87 -11.03 12.33 -8.03
CA ARG A 87 -10.18 11.84 -6.92
C ARG A 87 -9.61 12.98 -6.08
N GLN A 88 -9.17 14.07 -6.70
CA GLN A 88 -8.69 15.25 -5.97
C GLN A 88 -9.79 15.89 -5.12
N CYS A 89 -11.02 15.94 -5.62
CA CYS A 89 -12.18 16.40 -4.85
C CYS A 89 -12.41 15.51 -3.61
N LEU A 90 -12.42 14.18 -3.77
CA LEU A 90 -12.52 13.26 -2.64
C LEU A 90 -11.39 13.41 -1.62
N ASN A 91 -10.16 13.65 -2.08
CA ASN A 91 -9.03 13.96 -1.21
C ASN A 91 -9.24 15.27 -0.45
N ALA A 92 -9.76 16.32 -1.10
CA ALA A 92 -10.08 17.58 -0.43
C ALA A 92 -11.15 17.38 0.65
N VAL A 93 -12.19 16.59 0.37
CA VAL A 93 -13.21 16.22 1.36
C VAL A 93 -12.59 15.44 2.53
N ASN A 94 -11.68 14.51 2.27
CA ASN A 94 -10.98 13.76 3.32
C ASN A 94 -10.14 14.68 4.22
N THR A 95 -9.36 15.59 3.64
CA THR A 95 -8.57 16.57 4.39
C THR A 95 -9.47 17.51 5.21
N PHE A 96 -10.56 18.00 4.62
CA PHE A 96 -11.53 18.84 5.32
C PHE A 96 -12.16 18.09 6.50
N GLN A 97 -12.57 16.84 6.30
CA GLN A 97 -13.10 15.99 7.36
C GLN A 97 -12.09 15.75 8.49
N ALA A 98 -10.81 15.56 8.15
CA ALA A 98 -9.76 15.38 9.14
C ALA A 98 -9.54 16.64 10.00
N MET A 99 -9.58 17.82 9.38
CA MET A 99 -9.51 19.11 10.08
C MET A 99 -10.72 19.32 10.98
N LEU A 100 -11.92 19.08 10.47
CA LEU A 100 -13.16 19.19 11.22
C LEU A 100 -13.19 18.22 12.41
N SER A 101 -12.73 16.99 12.22
CA SER A 101 -12.62 16.01 13.30
C SER A 101 -11.71 16.48 14.44
N SER A 102 -10.54 17.07 14.13
CA SER A 102 -9.63 17.58 15.17
C SER A 102 -10.27 18.73 15.94
N LEU A 103 -10.91 19.67 15.24
CA LEU A 103 -11.63 20.79 15.85
C LEU A 103 -12.78 20.31 16.76
N LEU A 104 -13.56 19.32 16.33
CA LEU A 104 -14.64 18.74 17.11
C LEU A 104 -14.14 18.02 18.37
N VAL A 105 -13.07 17.23 18.25
CA VAL A 105 -12.48 16.53 19.41
C VAL A 105 -12.01 17.54 20.46
N LEU A 106 -11.29 18.59 20.03
CA LEU A 106 -10.77 19.62 20.92
C LEU A 106 -11.88 20.44 21.59
N THR A 107 -12.86 20.90 20.81
CA THR A 107 -13.98 21.68 21.34
C THR A 107 -14.81 20.86 22.32
N CYS A 108 -15.22 19.63 21.96
CA CYS A 108 -15.97 18.77 22.88
C CYS A 108 -15.19 18.42 24.15
N CYS A 109 -13.88 18.13 24.05
CA CYS A 109 -13.04 17.81 25.20
C CYS A 109 -12.95 19.00 26.18
N PHE A 110 -12.64 20.19 25.67
CA PHE A 110 -12.51 21.38 26.51
C PHE A 110 -13.85 21.86 27.04
N SER A 111 -14.93 21.81 26.25
CA SER A 111 -16.28 22.10 26.72
C SER A 111 -16.70 21.17 27.86
N TYR A 112 -16.42 19.87 27.76
CA TYR A 112 -16.71 18.93 28.84
C TYR A 112 -15.86 19.19 30.10
N PHE A 113 -14.59 19.55 29.94
CA PHE A 113 -13.74 19.87 31.07
C PHE A 113 -14.17 21.15 31.81
N THR A 114 -14.52 22.22 31.09
CA THR A 114 -14.92 23.50 31.71
C THR A 114 -16.34 23.45 32.27
N LEU A 115 -17.31 22.91 31.52
CA LEU A 115 -18.72 22.89 31.92
C LEU A 115 -19.07 21.70 32.81
N GLY A 116 -18.46 20.54 32.56
CA GLY A 116 -18.78 19.30 33.28
C GLY A 116 -17.98 19.11 34.57
N LEU A 117 -16.67 19.36 34.54
CA LEU A 117 -15.81 19.22 35.72
C LEU A 117 -15.56 20.54 36.46
N GLY A 118 -15.98 21.69 35.91
CA GLY A 118 -15.71 22.99 36.49
C GLY A 118 -14.22 23.37 36.50
N GLY A 119 -13.42 22.73 35.64
CA GLY A 119 -11.98 22.95 35.58
C GLY A 119 -11.61 24.30 34.97
N THR A 120 -10.59 24.98 35.51
CA THR A 120 -10.08 26.23 34.95
C THR A 120 -9.10 25.95 33.80
N LEU A 121 -9.43 26.43 32.60
CA LEU A 121 -8.57 26.26 31.43
C LEU A 121 -7.38 27.22 31.51
N THR A 122 -6.28 26.76 32.12
CA THR A 122 -5.01 27.50 32.07
C THR A 122 -4.29 27.18 30.76
N SER A 123 -3.61 28.18 30.18
CA SER A 123 -2.85 28.05 28.93
C SER A 123 -1.91 26.82 28.92
N SER A 124 -1.19 26.58 30.02
CA SER A 124 -0.33 25.40 30.17
C SER A 124 -1.10 24.09 30.02
N ILE A 125 -2.27 23.96 30.67
CA ILE A 125 -3.10 22.75 30.58
C ILE A 125 -3.64 22.59 29.15
N ALA A 126 -4.12 23.66 28.52
CA ALA A 126 -4.68 23.61 27.18
C ALA A 126 -3.65 23.15 26.13
N PHE A 127 -2.48 23.80 26.09
CA PHE A 127 -1.44 23.45 25.11
C PHE A 127 -0.87 22.05 25.33
N THR A 128 -0.62 21.66 26.59
CA THR A 128 -0.16 20.31 26.89
C THR A 128 -1.21 19.27 26.48
N SER A 129 -2.50 19.54 26.75
CA SER A 129 -3.60 18.64 26.39
C SER A 129 -3.73 18.44 24.87
N ILE A 130 -3.65 19.52 24.09
CA ILE A 130 -3.69 19.45 22.61
C ILE A 130 -2.58 18.53 22.11
N ALA A 131 -1.33 18.77 22.55
CA ALA A 131 -0.19 18.00 22.10
C ALA A 131 -0.34 16.49 22.41
N TRP A 132 -0.84 16.15 23.60
CA TRP A 132 -1.09 14.75 23.95
C TRP A 132 -2.23 14.12 23.16
N ILE A 133 -3.31 14.87 22.89
CA ILE A 133 -4.42 14.39 22.05
C ILE A 133 -3.92 14.12 20.62
N ASP A 134 -3.09 14.99 20.06
CA ASP A 134 -2.51 14.80 18.72
C ASP A 134 -1.61 13.56 18.65
N ILE A 135 -0.72 13.35 19.65
CA ILE A 135 0.14 12.16 19.73
C ILE A 135 -0.71 10.87 19.83
N MET A 136 -1.78 10.92 20.63
CA MET A 136 -2.70 9.79 20.79
C MET A 136 -3.44 9.49 19.48
N ALA A 137 -3.95 10.53 18.80
CA ALA A 137 -4.65 10.40 17.54
C ALA A 137 -3.73 9.86 16.43
N LEU A 138 -2.46 10.29 16.40
CA LEU A 138 -1.46 9.76 15.47
C LEU A 138 -1.22 8.26 15.71
N SER A 139 -1.03 7.86 16.97
CA SER A 139 -0.81 6.46 17.33
C SER A 139 -1.99 5.58 16.94
N LEU A 140 -3.22 6.05 17.18
CA LEU A 140 -4.45 5.33 16.84
C LEU A 140 -4.64 5.19 15.32
N ARG A 141 -4.21 6.18 14.55
CA ARG A 141 -4.27 6.17 13.08
C ARG A 141 -3.24 5.25 12.43
N ASN A 142 -2.06 5.12 13.04
CA ASN A 142 -1.00 4.23 12.56
C ASN A 142 -1.18 2.78 13.04
N LEU A 143 -2.04 2.54 14.02
CA LEU A 143 -2.27 1.21 14.57
C LEU A 143 -2.64 0.16 13.50
N PRO A 144 -3.55 0.42 12.54
CA PRO A 144 -3.85 -0.53 11.47
C PRO A 144 -2.64 -0.85 10.58
N THR A 145 -1.77 0.13 10.29
CA THR A 145 -0.59 -0.10 9.44
C THR A 145 0.45 -0.92 10.16
N HIS A 146 0.60 -0.76 11.48
CA HIS A 146 1.46 -1.63 12.30
C HIS A 146 0.96 -3.08 12.29
N PHE A 147 -0.36 -3.31 12.42
CA PHE A 147 -0.94 -4.65 12.30
C PHE A 147 -0.73 -5.26 10.92
N ALA A 148 -0.93 -4.47 9.85
CA ALA A 148 -0.65 -4.94 8.48
C ALA A 148 0.83 -5.31 8.29
N SER A 149 1.76 -4.51 8.84
CA SER A 149 3.20 -4.81 8.80
C SER A 149 3.56 -6.09 9.54
N LEU A 150 2.94 -6.37 10.68
CA LEU A 150 3.12 -7.63 11.41
C LEU A 150 2.64 -8.84 10.58
N ILE A 151 1.50 -8.70 9.89
CA ILE A 151 0.99 -9.75 8.99
C ILE A 151 1.98 -9.98 7.83
N ASN A 152 2.45 -8.91 7.18
CA ASN A 152 3.42 -9.00 6.09
C ASN A 152 4.76 -9.60 6.55
N PHE A 153 5.22 -9.25 7.75
CA PHE A 153 6.41 -9.83 8.37
C PHE A 153 6.24 -11.35 8.54
N ARG A 154 5.09 -11.80 9.06
CA ARG A 154 4.78 -13.23 9.17
C ARG A 154 4.79 -13.94 7.82
N ILE A 155 4.14 -13.37 6.80
CA ILE A 155 4.14 -13.93 5.44
C ILE A 155 5.57 -13.98 4.86
N SER A 156 6.41 -12.99 5.16
CA SER A 156 7.82 -13.01 4.78
C SER A 156 8.61 -14.12 5.47
N LEU A 157 8.39 -14.33 6.78
CA LEU A 157 9.04 -15.42 7.52
C LEU A 157 8.67 -16.80 6.94
N VAL A 158 7.40 -17.02 6.62
CA VAL A 158 6.95 -18.27 5.99
C VAL A 158 7.65 -18.51 4.65
N ARG A 159 7.83 -17.46 3.84
CA ARG A 159 8.55 -17.57 2.55
C ARG A 159 10.03 -17.89 2.74
N ILE A 160 10.69 -17.27 3.72
CA ILE A 160 12.10 -17.54 4.03
C ILE A 160 12.26 -18.98 4.53
N ASP A 161 11.36 -19.43 5.40
CA ASP A 161 11.35 -20.79 5.94
C ASP A 161 11.15 -21.84 4.84
N ALA A 162 10.23 -21.59 3.89
CA ALA A 162 10.06 -22.43 2.70
C ALA A 162 11.31 -22.47 1.81
N LEU A 163 11.96 -21.32 1.59
CA LEU A 163 13.19 -21.23 0.80
C LEU A 163 14.35 -22.01 1.45
N LEU A 164 14.53 -21.88 2.77
CA LEU A 164 15.59 -22.59 3.50
C LEU A 164 15.38 -24.11 3.45
N ARG A 165 14.14 -24.59 3.64
CA ARG A 165 13.83 -26.02 3.52
C ARG A 165 14.02 -26.56 2.10
N ALA A 166 13.70 -25.76 1.08
CA ALA A 166 13.95 -26.13 -0.31
C ALA A 166 15.45 -26.22 -0.60
N ALA A 167 16.27 -25.33 -0.03
CA ALA A 167 17.73 -25.37 -0.16
C ALA A 167 18.35 -26.60 0.54
N ASP A 168 17.81 -27.02 1.68
CA ASP A 168 18.28 -28.22 2.41
C ASP A 168 17.89 -29.53 1.70
N GLY A 169 16.75 -29.57 1.01
CA GLY A 169 16.29 -30.72 0.22
C GLY A 169 16.88 -30.82 -1.20
N ALA A 170 17.37 -29.70 -1.73
CA ALA A 170 18.02 -29.59 -3.03
C ALA A 170 19.50 -29.23 -2.88
N GLY A 171 20.21 -29.89 -1.97
CA GLY A 171 21.65 -30.00 -2.13
C GLY A 171 21.91 -30.62 -3.52
N PRO A 172 22.87 -30.13 -4.32
CA PRO A 172 23.35 -30.94 -5.43
C PRO A 172 23.72 -32.26 -4.77
N THR A 173 23.06 -33.37 -5.16
CA THR A 173 23.59 -34.70 -4.87
C THR A 173 25.05 -34.59 -5.27
N ALA A 174 25.94 -34.52 -4.28
CA ALA A 174 27.36 -34.37 -4.51
C ALA A 174 27.65 -35.42 -5.57
N PRO A 175 28.17 -35.05 -6.77
CA PRO A 175 28.39 -36.03 -7.81
C PRO A 175 29.19 -37.13 -7.14
N SER A 176 28.59 -38.31 -7.04
CA SER A 176 29.19 -39.44 -6.34
C SER A 176 30.64 -39.50 -6.80
N ALA A 177 31.55 -39.21 -5.88
CA ALA A 177 32.98 -39.16 -6.15
C ALA A 177 33.46 -40.61 -6.31
N ALA A 178 33.08 -41.22 -7.41
CA ALA A 178 33.62 -42.47 -7.90
C ALA A 178 33.80 -42.26 -9.41
N PRO A 179 35.02 -41.93 -9.90
CA PRO A 179 35.26 -41.98 -11.32
C PRO A 179 35.11 -43.46 -11.75
N PRO A 180 34.24 -43.81 -12.70
CA PRO A 180 34.36 -45.09 -13.36
C PRO A 180 35.69 -45.07 -14.12
N GLN A 181 36.61 -45.95 -13.72
CA GLN A 181 37.86 -46.17 -14.43
C GLN A 181 37.56 -46.64 -15.86
N THR A 182 37.73 -45.77 -16.86
CA THR A 182 37.65 -46.15 -18.27
C THR A 182 39.05 -46.37 -18.84
N ARG A 183 39.48 -47.62 -18.94
CA ARG A 183 40.51 -48.02 -19.93
C ARG A 183 39.82 -48.13 -21.30
N GLY A 184 40.08 -47.16 -22.17
CA GLY A 184 39.64 -47.15 -23.59
C GLY A 184 38.34 -46.36 -23.83
N ALA A 185 38.44 -45.03 -23.99
CA ALA A 185 37.33 -44.11 -24.31
C ALA A 185 36.80 -44.33 -25.75
N PRO A 186 35.51 -44.09 -26.08
CA PRO A 186 34.74 -42.82 -25.91
C PRO A 186 33.30 -43.03 -25.36
N PRO A 187 32.43 -42.01 -25.16
CA PRO A 187 32.56 -40.54 -25.15
C PRO A 187 32.54 -39.95 -23.71
N LEU A 188 32.88 -38.65 -23.56
CA LEU A 188 32.92 -37.98 -22.25
C LEU A 188 31.51 -37.70 -21.64
N MET A 189 30.46 -37.60 -22.46
CA MET A 189 29.06 -37.67 -22.02
C MET A 189 28.14 -37.93 -23.22
N GLU A 190 27.25 -38.93 -23.13
CA GLU A 190 26.25 -39.24 -24.16
C GLU A 190 24.86 -39.29 -23.53
N LEU A 191 23.95 -38.42 -23.98
CA LEU A 191 22.55 -38.37 -23.55
C LEU A 191 21.70 -39.11 -24.59
N ARG A 192 21.22 -40.31 -24.24
CA ARG A 192 20.31 -41.10 -25.09
C ARG A 192 18.89 -41.09 -24.52
N ALA A 193 17.92 -40.78 -25.38
CA ALA A 193 16.48 -40.75 -25.08
C ALA A 193 16.10 -39.90 -23.84
N ALA A 194 16.79 -38.77 -23.62
CA ALA A 194 16.46 -37.86 -22.53
C ALA A 194 15.34 -36.89 -22.94
N CYS A 195 14.22 -36.95 -22.22
CA CYS A 195 13.18 -35.93 -22.28
C CYS A 195 13.33 -35.01 -21.08
N PHE A 196 13.62 -33.74 -21.36
CA PHE A 196 13.63 -32.69 -20.34
C PHE A 196 12.35 -31.88 -20.49
N ALA A 197 11.56 -31.85 -19.43
CA ALA A 197 10.57 -30.82 -19.25
C ALA A 197 11.06 -29.95 -18.10
N TRP A 198 10.94 -28.64 -18.26
CA TRP A 198 10.96 -27.77 -17.08
C TRP A 198 9.78 -28.19 -16.21
N ASP A 199 10.01 -28.31 -14.90
CA ASP A 199 8.93 -28.48 -13.96
C ASP A 199 8.05 -27.24 -14.04
N VAL A 200 7.00 -27.31 -14.85
CA VAL A 200 5.95 -26.31 -14.90
C VAL A 200 5.11 -26.62 -13.68
N GLY A 201 5.56 -26.10 -12.53
CA GLY A 201 4.90 -26.29 -11.25
C GLY A 201 3.40 -26.12 -11.45
N VAL A 202 2.66 -27.20 -11.20
CA VAL A 202 1.21 -27.24 -11.28
C VAL A 202 0.71 -26.23 -10.25
N GLY A 203 0.36 -25.04 -10.73
CA GLY A 203 -0.35 -24.05 -9.92
C GLY A 203 -1.72 -24.63 -9.62
N ASP A 204 -1.94 -25.03 -8.37
CA ASP A 204 -3.26 -25.32 -7.86
C ASP A 204 -4.18 -24.13 -8.12
N VAL A 205 -5.30 -24.44 -8.78
CA VAL A 205 -6.43 -23.58 -9.13
C VAL A 205 -7.14 -23.09 -7.87
#